data_AF-A0A6A4PD81-F1
#
_entry.id   AF-A0A6A4PD81-F1
#
_cell.length_a   1.000
_cell.length_b   1.000
_cell.length_c   1.000
_cell.angle_alpha   90.00
_cell.angle_beta   90.00
_cell.angle_gamma   90.00
#
_symmetry.space_group_name_H-M   'P 1'
#
loop_
_entity.id
_entity.type
_entity.pdbx_description
1 polymer ?
#
loop_
_entity_poly.entity_id
_entity_poly.type
_entity_poly.pdbx_seq_one_letter_code
_entity_poly.pdbx_strand_id
1 'polypeptide(L)'
;MILYNLILFLQFLCRPRVKALVGSLCARNPRIKCYDLLTAVTGLNCCLNSTNIELFLKNEPQSTSTKNLVHFAQTFRNGVLTKFDYVFPSANYRHYGQFFPPRYNLENIPHDIPLFLSYGGIDALSDVPDVRILLDILKFHDPDKLTVQFIKEYAHIDFIMAINAKDIVFKDVLSFFKRYA
;
A
#
# COMPACT_ATOMS: atom_id res chain seq x y z
N MET A 1 -9.81 -1.32 13.47
CA MET A 1 -10.27 -2.68 13.14
C MET A 1 -9.60 -3.25 11.89
N ILE A 2 -9.20 -2.42 10.92
CA ILE A 2 -8.51 -2.84 9.66
C ILE A 2 -7.10 -3.40 9.89
N LEU A 3 -6.34 -2.85 10.86
CA LEU A 3 -4.93 -3.19 11.08
C LEU A 3 -4.68 -4.63 11.59
N TYR A 4 -5.50 -5.10 12.53
CA TYR A 4 -5.42 -6.50 12.98
C TYR A 4 -5.69 -7.44 11.82
N ASN A 5 -6.68 -7.10 10.99
CA ASN A 5 -6.98 -7.88 9.79
C ASN A 5 -5.81 -7.88 8.81
N LEU A 6 -5.09 -6.77 8.58
CA LEU A 6 -3.97 -6.74 7.63
C LEU A 6 -2.75 -7.58 8.09
N ILE A 7 -2.35 -7.46 9.36
CA ILE A 7 -1.24 -8.24 9.92
C ILE A 7 -1.60 -9.73 9.96
N LEU A 8 -2.82 -10.06 10.40
CA LEU A 8 -3.31 -11.44 10.33
C LEU A 8 -3.42 -11.92 8.88
N PHE A 9 -3.87 -11.09 7.95
CA PHE A 9 -4.07 -11.46 6.56
C PHE A 9 -2.76 -11.82 5.86
N LEU A 10 -1.76 -10.93 5.90
CA LEU A 10 -0.48 -11.13 5.21
C LEU A 10 0.35 -12.26 5.85
N GLN A 11 0.42 -12.32 7.18
CA GLN A 11 1.27 -13.27 7.89
C GLN A 11 0.70 -14.68 7.91
N PHE A 12 -0.63 -14.82 7.96
CA PHE A 12 -1.27 -16.13 7.97
C PHE A 12 -1.51 -16.66 6.56
N LEU A 13 -1.91 -15.86 5.57
CA LEU A 13 -2.16 -16.38 4.22
C LEU A 13 -0.93 -17.00 3.57
N CYS A 14 0.27 -16.50 3.90
CA CYS A 14 1.50 -17.07 3.34
C CYS A 14 1.87 -18.44 3.96
N ARG A 15 1.15 -18.90 5.00
CA ARG A 15 1.29 -20.27 5.55
C ARG A 15 0.54 -21.26 4.65
N PRO A 16 1.17 -22.36 4.17
CA PRO A 16 0.54 -23.31 3.25
C PRO A 16 -0.81 -23.86 3.74
N ARG A 17 -0.93 -24.12 5.05
CA ARG A 17 -2.18 -24.62 5.67
C ARG A 17 -3.30 -23.59 5.65
N VAL A 18 -2.99 -22.31 5.86
CA VAL A 18 -3.99 -21.23 5.83
C VAL A 18 -4.36 -20.92 4.39
N LYS A 19 -3.40 -20.88 3.45
CA LYS A 19 -3.69 -20.73 2.01
C LYS A 19 -4.63 -21.84 1.53
N ALA A 20 -4.36 -23.09 1.91
CA ALA A 20 -5.23 -24.22 1.58
C ALA A 20 -6.62 -24.12 2.22
N LEU A 21 -6.70 -23.67 3.48
CA LEU A 21 -7.97 -23.45 4.17
C LEU A 21 -8.81 -22.34 3.50
N VAL A 22 -8.20 -21.18 3.25
CA VAL A 22 -8.86 -20.04 2.60
C VAL A 22 -9.28 -20.42 1.18
N GLY A 23 -8.41 -21.07 0.41
CA GLY A 23 -8.76 -21.60 -0.92
C GLY A 23 -9.92 -22.59 -0.89
N SER A 24 -9.98 -23.49 0.10
CA SER A 24 -11.09 -24.42 0.28
C SER A 24 -12.40 -23.72 0.65
N LEU A 25 -12.37 -22.74 1.56
CA LEU A 25 -13.55 -21.94 1.94
C LEU A 25 -14.08 -21.13 0.75
N CYS A 26 -13.17 -20.54 -0.01
CA CYS A 26 -13.42 -19.81 -1.24
C CYS A 26 -14.05 -20.67 -2.35
N ALA A 27 -13.53 -21.88 -2.57
CA ALA A 27 -14.00 -22.76 -3.64
C ALA A 27 -15.29 -23.50 -3.28
N ARG A 28 -15.51 -23.82 -1.99
CA ARG A 28 -16.64 -24.64 -1.53
C ARG A 28 -17.87 -23.85 -1.12
N ASN A 29 -17.73 -22.56 -0.82
CA ASN A 29 -18.84 -21.75 -0.33
C ASN A 29 -19.17 -20.60 -1.29
N PRO A 30 -20.17 -20.74 -2.17
CA PRO A 30 -20.57 -19.68 -3.11
C PRO A 30 -21.10 -18.42 -2.42
N ARG A 31 -21.34 -18.44 -1.09
CA ARG A 31 -21.68 -17.23 -0.30
C ARG A 31 -20.45 -16.42 0.10
N ILE A 32 -19.26 -17.01 0.09
CA ILE A 32 -17.99 -16.33 0.41
C ILE A 32 -17.38 -15.89 -0.92
N LYS A 33 -17.55 -14.61 -1.26
CA LYS A 33 -16.81 -14.03 -2.38
C LYS A 33 -15.40 -13.73 -1.88
N CYS A 34 -14.39 -14.45 -2.35
CA CYS A 34 -12.99 -14.20 -1.96
C CYS A 34 -12.55 -12.76 -2.26
N TYR A 35 -13.22 -12.12 -3.21
CA TYR A 35 -13.10 -10.70 -3.47
C TYR A 35 -13.39 -9.83 -2.23
N ASP A 36 -14.39 -10.19 -1.41
CA ASP A 36 -14.76 -9.43 -0.20
C ASP A 36 -13.65 -9.42 0.87
N LEU A 37 -12.75 -10.40 0.82
CA LEU A 37 -11.58 -10.44 1.70
C LEU A 37 -10.45 -9.54 1.19
N LEU A 38 -10.33 -9.40 -0.14
CA LEU A 38 -9.39 -8.47 -0.77
C LEU A 38 -9.80 -7.01 -0.56
N THR A 39 -11.10 -6.71 -0.59
CA THR A 39 -11.61 -5.34 -0.39
C THR A 39 -11.39 -4.81 1.02
N ALA A 40 -11.27 -5.68 2.03
CA ALA A 40 -10.94 -5.28 3.40
C ALA A 40 -9.56 -4.62 3.53
N VAL A 41 -8.66 -4.90 2.60
CA VAL A 41 -7.31 -4.32 2.53
C VAL A 41 -7.25 -3.27 1.43
N THR A 42 -7.77 -3.57 0.24
CA THR A 42 -7.54 -2.73 -0.93
C THR A 42 -8.54 -1.57 -1.05
N GLY A 43 -9.73 -1.70 -0.46
CA GLY A 43 -10.90 -0.88 -0.80
C GLY A 43 -11.82 -1.57 -1.81
N LEU A 44 -12.95 -0.96 -2.13
CA LEU A 44 -13.89 -1.52 -3.11
C LEU A 44 -13.38 -1.23 -4.53
N ASN A 45 -12.69 -2.20 -5.11
CA ASN A 45 -12.16 -2.10 -6.48
C ASN A 45 -13.29 -2.02 -7.51
N CYS A 46 -13.17 -1.06 -8.43
CA CYS A 46 -14.16 -0.84 -9.48
C CYS A 46 -13.98 -1.80 -10.66
N CYS A 47 -12.74 -2.20 -10.91
CA CYS A 47 -12.30 -2.48 -12.27
C CYS A 47 -11.51 -3.79 -12.39
N LEU A 48 -11.70 -4.72 -11.45
CA LEU A 48 -11.14 -6.07 -11.50
C LEU A 48 -12.11 -7.06 -12.16
N ASN A 49 -11.59 -7.95 -12.99
CA ASN A 49 -12.34 -9.12 -13.48
C ASN A 49 -11.93 -10.40 -12.72
N SER A 50 -12.67 -11.50 -12.91
CA SER A 50 -12.40 -12.78 -12.24
C SER A 50 -11.00 -13.32 -12.53
N THR A 51 -10.53 -13.21 -13.78
CA THR A 51 -9.20 -13.66 -14.20
C THR A 51 -8.08 -12.89 -13.49
N ASN A 52 -8.22 -11.57 -13.34
CA ASN A 52 -7.24 -10.73 -12.64
C ASN A 52 -7.19 -11.08 -11.16
N ILE A 53 -8.36 -11.29 -10.53
CA ILE A 53 -8.44 -11.69 -9.13
C ILE A 53 -7.80 -13.06 -8.91
N GLU A 54 -8.10 -14.04 -9.78
CA GLU A 54 -7.50 -15.38 -9.70
C GLU A 54 -5.98 -15.33 -9.86
N LEU A 55 -5.50 -14.57 -10.86
CA LEU A 55 -4.06 -14.37 -11.08
C LEU A 55 -3.39 -13.71 -9.87
N PHE A 56 -4.03 -12.70 -9.27
CA PHE A 56 -3.52 -12.06 -8.07
C PHE A 56 -3.42 -13.05 -6.91
N LEU A 57 -4.51 -13.74 -6.55
CA LEU A 57 -4.54 -14.69 -5.43
C LEU A 57 -3.66 -15.92 -5.64
N LYS A 58 -3.34 -16.26 -6.90
CA LYS A 58 -2.36 -17.31 -7.20
C LYS A 58 -0.96 -16.92 -6.72
N ASN A 59 -0.56 -15.67 -6.97
CA ASN A 59 0.78 -15.17 -6.72
C ASN A 59 0.93 -14.45 -5.36
N GLU A 60 -0.18 -13.96 -4.79
CA GLU A 60 -0.20 -13.14 -3.58
C GLU A 60 -0.98 -13.81 -2.44
N PRO A 61 -0.71 -13.45 -1.18
CA PRO A 61 0.35 -12.54 -0.75
C PRO A 61 1.74 -13.20 -0.78
N GLN A 62 2.74 -12.43 -1.20
CA GLN A 62 4.16 -12.79 -1.05
C GLN A 62 4.64 -12.63 0.40
N SER A 63 5.70 -13.38 0.74
CA SER A 63 6.24 -13.39 2.10
C SER A 63 6.91 -12.06 2.47
N THR A 64 6.67 -11.61 3.71
CA THR A 64 7.41 -10.50 4.34
C THR A 64 7.77 -10.87 5.78
N SER A 65 8.68 -10.11 6.40
CA SER A 65 9.08 -10.39 7.79
C SER A 65 8.01 -9.93 8.78
N THR A 66 7.89 -10.63 9.91
CA THR A 66 7.08 -10.18 11.06
C THR A 66 7.43 -8.76 11.47
N LYS A 67 8.72 -8.40 11.42
CA LYS A 67 9.20 -7.07 11.77
C LYS A 67 8.60 -5.99 10.87
N ASN A 68 8.47 -6.26 9.57
CA ASN A 68 7.87 -5.32 8.62
C ASN A 68 6.37 -5.09 8.92
N LEU A 69 5.63 -6.15 9.24
CA LEU A 69 4.21 -6.03 9.61
C LEU A 69 4.02 -5.29 10.94
N VAL A 70 4.88 -5.55 11.92
CA VAL A 70 4.88 -4.81 13.20
C VAL A 70 5.24 -3.34 12.96
N HIS A 71 6.18 -3.04 12.07
CA HIS A 71 6.53 -1.66 11.72
C HIS A 71 5.35 -0.92 11.10
N PHE A 72 4.67 -1.55 10.13
CA PHE A 72 3.47 -0.99 9.53
C PHE A 72 2.39 -0.71 10.58
N ALA A 73 2.25 -1.61 11.56
CA ALA A 73 1.33 -1.45 12.66
C ALA A 73 1.67 -0.26 13.58
N GLN A 74 2.97 -0.06 13.85
CA GLN A 74 3.47 1.07 14.62
C GLN A 74 3.14 2.40 13.93
N THR A 75 3.38 2.49 12.61
CA THR A 75 3.06 3.68 11.82
C THR A 75 1.58 4.00 11.87
N PHE A 76 0.71 3.01 11.62
CA PHE A 76 -0.74 3.22 11.66
C PHE A 76 -1.25 3.63 13.04
N ARG A 77 -0.75 2.99 14.11
CA ARG A 77 -1.18 3.30 15.49
C ARG A 77 -0.74 4.70 15.93
N ASN A 78 0.46 5.11 15.53
CA ASN A 78 1.06 6.36 15.97
C ASN A 78 0.71 7.54 15.06
N GLY A 79 0.28 7.28 13.82
CA GLY A 79 0.03 8.31 12.80
C GLY A 79 1.29 9.06 12.37
N VAL A 80 2.48 8.49 12.61
CA VAL A 80 3.77 9.13 12.33
C VAL A 80 4.71 8.13 11.68
N LEU A 81 5.32 8.53 10.58
CA LEU A 81 6.33 7.73 9.88
C LEU A 81 7.69 7.83 10.59
N THR A 82 8.01 6.83 11.41
CA THR A 82 9.29 6.68 12.10
C THR A 82 10.04 5.44 11.61
N LYS A 83 11.33 5.33 11.95
CA LYS A 83 12.02 4.03 11.93
C LYS A 83 11.32 3.03 12.86
N PHE A 84 11.65 1.74 12.71
CA PHE A 84 11.07 0.67 13.53
C PHE A 84 11.30 0.93 15.03
N ASP A 85 10.24 0.89 15.83
CA ASP A 85 10.37 0.99 17.28
C ASP A 85 10.67 -0.39 17.86
N TYR A 86 11.84 -0.53 18.49
CA TYR A 86 12.21 -1.78 19.19
C TYR A 86 11.52 -1.93 20.56
N VAL A 87 10.58 -1.03 20.89
CA VAL A 87 9.77 -0.98 22.13
C VAL A 87 10.60 -0.62 23.36
N PHE A 88 11.78 -1.22 23.52
CA PHE A 88 12.70 -0.91 24.59
C PHE A 88 13.61 0.26 24.22
N PRO A 89 13.68 1.34 25.04
CA PRO A 89 14.54 2.49 24.77
C PRO A 89 16.03 2.12 24.58
N SER A 90 16.54 1.14 25.33
CA SER A 90 17.92 0.67 25.20
C SER A 90 18.20 -0.03 23.87
N ALA A 91 17.21 -0.73 23.31
CA ALA A 91 17.31 -1.33 21.99
C ALA A 91 17.28 -0.25 20.90
N ASN A 92 16.38 0.74 21.00
CA ASN A 92 16.37 1.90 20.11
C ASN A 92 17.72 2.65 20.16
N TYR A 93 18.27 2.86 21.36
CA TYR A 93 19.57 3.52 21.51
C TYR A 93 20.70 2.73 20.83
N ARG A 94 20.71 1.39 20.98
CA ARG A 94 21.69 0.54 20.28
C ARG A 94 21.58 0.63 18.75
N HIS A 95 20.37 0.83 18.22
CA HIS A 95 20.14 0.90 16.77
C HIS A 95 20.30 2.31 16.18
N TYR A 96 19.97 3.35 16.94
CA TYR A 96 19.81 4.71 16.41
C TYR A 96 20.65 5.76 17.14
N GLY A 97 21.31 5.42 18.25
CA GLY A 97 21.98 6.38 19.13
C GLY A 97 21.02 7.28 19.92
N GLN A 98 19.72 6.98 19.89
CA GLN A 98 18.66 7.74 20.57
C GLN A 98 17.58 6.79 21.11
N PHE A 99 16.92 7.18 22.20
CA PHE A 99 15.95 6.34 22.91
C PHE A 99 14.61 6.15 22.18
N PHE A 100 14.28 7.04 21.25
CA PHE A 100 13.07 6.99 20.44
C PHE A 100 13.42 6.77 18.97
N PRO A 101 12.60 6.06 18.19
CA PRO A 101 12.87 5.89 16.76
C PRO A 101 12.81 7.25 16.04
N PRO A 102 13.82 7.60 15.24
CA PRO A 102 13.81 8.87 14.51
C PRO A 102 12.71 8.89 13.45
N ARG A 103 12.13 10.08 13.22
CA ARG A 103 11.15 10.33 12.15
C ARG A 103 11.83 10.35 10.79
N TYR A 104 11.12 9.91 9.77
CA TYR A 104 11.53 10.20 8.40
C TYR A 104 11.09 11.62 8.04
N ASN A 105 12.05 12.50 7.76
CA ASN A 105 11.73 13.83 7.26
C ASN A 105 11.48 13.76 5.75
N LEU A 106 10.22 13.79 5.35
CA LEU A 106 9.84 13.73 3.93
C LEU A 106 10.15 15.03 3.17
N GLU A 107 10.37 16.15 3.88
CA GLU A 107 10.89 17.39 3.27
C GLU A 107 12.32 17.22 2.73
N ASN A 108 13.05 16.17 3.14
CA ASN A 108 14.38 15.88 2.61
C ASN A 108 14.34 15.22 1.22
N ILE A 109 13.16 14.93 0.66
CA ILE A 109 13.05 14.48 -0.73
C ILE A 109 13.51 15.64 -1.63
N PRO A 110 14.58 15.47 -2.43
CA PRO A 110 15.08 16.57 -3.27
C PRO A 110 14.01 17.09 -4.22
N HIS A 111 13.83 18.41 -4.22
CA HIS A 111 12.75 19.09 -4.93
C HIS A 111 12.86 18.93 -6.46
N ASP A 112 14.05 18.59 -6.94
CA ASP A 112 14.40 18.48 -8.35
C ASP A 112 14.32 17.04 -8.89
N ILE A 113 13.94 16.05 -8.07
CA ILE A 113 13.67 14.69 -8.53
C ILE A 113 12.29 14.63 -9.19
N PRO A 114 12.16 14.14 -10.43
CA PRO A 114 10.85 13.90 -11.03
C PRO A 114 10.04 12.88 -10.22
N LEU A 115 8.83 13.25 -9.81
CA LEU A 115 7.89 12.41 -9.06
C LEU A 115 6.56 12.27 -9.82
N PHE A 116 6.10 11.03 -9.93
CA PHE A 116 4.76 10.70 -10.39
C PHE A 116 3.98 10.08 -9.23
N LEU A 117 3.02 10.81 -8.68
CA LEU A 117 2.16 10.37 -7.58
C LEU A 117 0.77 10.07 -8.12
N SER A 118 0.33 8.81 -8.02
CA SER A 118 -1.00 8.39 -8.43
C SER A 118 -1.74 7.78 -7.26
N TYR A 119 -2.98 8.21 -7.00
CA TYR A 119 -3.77 7.75 -5.86
C TYR A 119 -5.27 7.65 -6.16
N GLY A 120 -5.94 6.77 -5.42
CA GLY A 120 -7.33 6.38 -5.64
C GLY A 120 -8.29 7.02 -4.65
N GLY A 121 -9.54 7.27 -5.06
CA GLY A 121 -10.57 7.83 -4.17
C GLY A 121 -11.20 6.81 -3.21
N ILE A 122 -11.07 5.52 -3.51
CA ILE A 122 -11.63 4.41 -2.70
C ILE A 122 -10.48 3.52 -2.17
N ASP A 123 -9.24 4.00 -2.23
CA ASP A 123 -8.07 3.30 -1.70
C ASP A 123 -8.11 3.26 -0.16
N ALA A 124 -8.10 2.05 0.40
CA ALA A 124 -8.15 1.84 1.85
C ALA A 124 -6.77 1.79 2.53
N LEU A 125 -5.67 1.69 1.78
CA LEU A 125 -4.30 1.71 2.30
C LEU A 125 -3.60 3.06 2.11
N SER A 126 -3.85 3.72 0.98
CA SER A 126 -3.34 5.05 0.65
C SER A 126 -4.53 6.01 0.51
N ASP A 127 -5.22 6.23 1.62
CA ASP A 127 -6.46 6.99 1.63
C ASP A 127 -6.23 8.48 1.30
N VAL A 128 -7.30 9.15 0.85
CA VAL A 128 -7.22 10.54 0.40
C VAL A 128 -6.70 11.49 1.50
N PRO A 129 -7.09 11.36 2.78
CA PRO A 129 -6.49 12.14 3.86
C PRO A 129 -4.97 12.00 3.98
N ASP A 130 -4.43 10.78 4.01
CA ASP A 130 -2.98 10.57 4.18
C ASP A 130 -2.20 11.08 2.96
N VAL A 131 -2.73 10.88 1.74
CA VAL A 131 -2.10 11.41 0.51
C VAL A 131 -2.11 12.94 0.49
N ARG A 132 -3.14 13.60 1.02
CA ARG A 132 -3.17 15.06 1.15
C ARG A 132 -2.09 15.58 2.10
N ILE A 133 -1.80 14.87 3.19
CA ILE A 133 -0.69 15.21 4.09
C ILE A 133 0.64 15.13 3.32
N LEU A 134 0.85 14.06 2.56
CA LEU A 134 2.04 13.92 1.71
C LEU A 134 2.16 15.06 0.69
N LEU A 135 1.07 15.42 0.02
CA LEU A 135 1.05 16.52 -0.95
C LEU A 135 1.33 17.88 -0.31
N ASP A 136 0.87 18.14 0.92
CA ASP A 136 1.21 19.38 1.65
C ASP A 136 2.70 19.43 2.02
N ILE A 137 3.31 18.29 2.35
CA ILE A 137 4.76 18.22 2.56
C ILE A 137 5.52 18.50 1.26
N LEU A 138 5.02 17.98 0.13
CA LEU A 138 5.61 18.16 -1.21
C LEU A 138 5.24 19.49 -1.88
N LYS A 139 4.56 20.43 -1.18
CA LYS A 139 4.09 21.69 -1.80
C LYS A 139 5.18 22.60 -2.36
N PHE A 140 6.42 22.42 -1.90
CA PHE A 140 7.59 23.17 -2.37
C PHE A 140 8.42 22.41 -3.41
N HIS A 141 7.99 21.21 -3.80
CA HIS A 141 8.60 20.45 -4.89
C HIS A 141 8.50 21.23 -6.21
N ASP A 142 9.43 21.01 -7.14
CA ASP A 142 9.38 21.68 -8.45
C ASP A 142 8.06 21.32 -9.17
N PRO A 143 7.21 22.31 -9.51
CA PRO A 143 5.88 22.07 -10.06
C PRO A 143 5.92 21.37 -11.43
N ASP A 144 6.99 21.53 -12.20
CA ASP A 144 7.13 20.84 -13.48
C ASP A 144 7.48 19.36 -13.26
N LYS A 145 8.13 19.05 -12.14
CA LYS A 145 8.63 17.72 -11.77
C LYS A 145 7.70 16.91 -10.89
N LEU A 146 6.64 17.49 -10.34
CA LEU A 146 5.61 16.78 -9.62
C LEU A 146 4.37 16.56 -10.49
N THR A 147 4.16 15.33 -10.96
CA THR A 147 2.91 14.94 -11.64
C THR A 147 2.01 14.20 -10.64
N VAL A 148 0.79 14.70 -10.46
CA VAL A 148 -0.22 14.08 -9.57
C VAL A 148 -1.40 13.60 -10.40
N GLN A 149 -1.74 12.32 -10.25
CA GLN A 149 -2.91 11.68 -10.87
C GLN A 149 -3.88 11.22 -9.77
N PHE A 150 -5.13 11.68 -9.85
CA PHE A 150 -6.19 11.22 -8.95
C PHE A 150 -7.26 10.47 -9.73
N ILE A 151 -7.58 9.25 -9.31
CA ILE A 151 -8.61 8.42 -9.93
C ILE A 151 -9.66 8.07 -8.88
N LYS A 152 -10.80 8.75 -8.96
CA LYS A 152 -11.83 8.71 -7.91
C LYS A 152 -12.34 7.30 -7.62
N GLU A 153 -12.49 6.46 -8.65
CA GLU A 153 -13.08 5.13 -8.54
C GLU A 153 -12.07 4.04 -8.18
N TYR A 154 -10.77 4.34 -8.20
CA TYR A 154 -9.73 3.34 -7.94
C TYR A 154 -9.60 3.05 -6.44
N ALA A 155 -9.48 1.76 -6.14
CA ALA A 155 -8.97 1.22 -4.89
C ALA A 155 -7.51 0.77 -5.06
N HIS A 156 -6.87 0.28 -3.99
CA HIS A 156 -5.41 0.14 -3.92
C HIS A 156 -4.80 -0.73 -5.03
N ILE A 157 -5.46 -1.83 -5.37
CA ILE A 157 -4.94 -2.78 -6.35
C ILE A 157 -5.39 -2.48 -7.78
N ASP A 158 -6.36 -1.58 -7.99
CA ASP A 158 -6.78 -1.17 -9.33
C ASP A 158 -5.59 -0.59 -10.13
N PHE A 159 -4.64 0.09 -9.48
CA PHE A 159 -3.41 0.60 -10.10
C PHE A 159 -2.53 -0.48 -10.74
N ILE A 160 -2.65 -1.73 -10.30
CA ILE A 160 -1.85 -2.85 -10.79
C ILE A 160 -2.69 -3.78 -11.67
N MET A 161 -3.93 -4.06 -11.24
CA MET A 161 -4.74 -5.16 -11.78
C MET A 161 -6.03 -4.72 -12.45
N ALA A 162 -6.35 -3.42 -12.51
CA ALA A 162 -7.58 -3.00 -13.20
C ALA A 162 -7.48 -3.26 -14.71
N ILE A 163 -8.59 -3.70 -15.29
CA ILE A 163 -8.67 -3.95 -16.75
C ILE A 163 -8.41 -2.70 -17.59
N ASN A 164 -8.65 -1.51 -17.02
CA ASN A 164 -8.44 -0.21 -17.63
C ASN A 164 -7.15 0.49 -17.13
N ALA A 165 -6.34 -0.14 -16.28
CA ALA A 165 -5.10 0.45 -15.75
C ALA A 165 -4.12 0.84 -16.86
N LYS A 166 -4.10 0.08 -17.96
CA LYS A 166 -3.30 0.41 -19.15
C LYS A 166 -3.60 1.81 -19.68
N ASP A 167 -4.88 2.13 -19.82
CA ASP A 167 -5.33 3.34 -20.51
C ASP A 167 -5.37 4.55 -19.57
N ILE A 168 -5.65 4.32 -18.28
CA ILE A 168 -5.78 5.38 -17.27
C ILE A 168 -4.43 5.65 -16.57
N VAL A 169 -3.76 4.63 -16.05
CA VAL A 169 -2.52 4.80 -15.25
C VAL A 169 -1.28 4.69 -16.12
N PHE A 170 -1.10 3.57 -16.81
CA PHE A 170 0.18 3.26 -17.46
C PHE A 170 0.48 4.18 -18.65
N LYS A 171 -0.54 4.67 -19.34
CA LYS A 171 -0.38 5.71 -20.37
C LYS A 171 0.30 6.97 -19.82
N ASP A 172 -0.12 7.41 -18.64
CA ASP A 172 0.42 8.63 -18.01
C ASP A 172 1.80 8.37 -17.41
N VAL A 173 2.04 7.18 -16.84
CA VAL A 173 3.36 6.74 -16.38
C VAL A 173 4.37 6.71 -17.54
N LEU A 174 4.00 6.15 -18.69
CA LEU A 174 4.86 6.13 -19.88
C LEU A 174 5.14 7.54 -20.41
N SER A 175 4.13 8.42 -20.36
CA SER A 175 4.30 9.83 -20.76
C SER A 175 5.20 10.58 -19.79
N PHE A 176 5.12 10.28 -18.49
CA PHE A 176 6.02 10.80 -17.47
C PHE A 176 7.46 10.36 -17.73
N PHE A 177 7.71 9.06 -17.94
CA PHE A 177 9.07 8.59 -18.25
C PHE A 177 9.62 9.22 -19.53
N LYS A 178 8.83 9.38 -20.60
CA LYS A 178 9.28 10.04 -21.83
C LYS A 178 9.69 11.51 -21.63
N ARG A 179 9.14 12.21 -20.65
CA ARG A 179 9.51 13.61 -20.34
C ARG A 179 10.86 13.72 -19.61
N TYR A 180 11.27 12.66 -18.91
CA TYR A 180 12.43 12.65 -18.01
C TYR A 180 13.49 11.59 -18.37
N ALA A 181 13.35 10.96 -19.54
CA ALA A 181 14.30 9.99 -20.09
C ALA A 181 15.44 10.67 -20.85
#